data_AF-A0A1X2GCB4-F1
#
_entry.id   AF-A0A1X2GCB4-F1
#
_cell.length_a   1.000
_cell.length_b   1.000
_cell.length_c   1.000
_cell.angle_alpha   90.00
_cell.angle_beta   90.00
_cell.angle_gamma   90.00
#
_symmetry.space_group_name_H-M   'P 1'
#
loop_
_entity.id
_entity.type
_entity.pdbx_description
1 polymer ?
#
loop_
_entity_poly.entity_id
_entity_poly.type
_entity_poly.pdbx_seq_one_letter_code
_entity_poly.pdbx_strand_id
1 'polypeptide(L)'
;MSLPTQASLAMDDDSPRVGDRVLVAGKNLVGTLRYLGPTEFKPGIWAGIELEEIGTGKNNGSVHDVTYFTCPDTTGIFVLASKIALISRAIENTPIVKKSFYSLPSKSTSFLKRRSQTKQRVASPPAEQLQLICDQQRQQILDLEQKILAMQLADDDKKKQIADAKAQLGWEQHRLYEVRKEKDQLQLQVQQWQQKSEQNVRNWDISKSHHRKEVAQLLEQQTQLIRELQTERSQVDQLKESLANLTQACQPLVLHKALSTPASTQSLQDQLEQLPDRVQRLADQAHQRFETERQQRRVIHDLRRDITHLETLIDTSVGKESDLLDSLDRERQYNKQLVHELKHVRQLIKPSSSDSEEDDLDPLPPYCEICELVGHDLMSCKQIDMLPTPETKSLDSPIMALSPIRSAMIPSL
;
A
#
# COMPACT_ATOMS: atom_id res chain seq x y z
N MET A 1 49.15 -42.07 -22.34
CA MET A 1 50.45 -41.36 -22.19
C MET A 1 50.53 -40.42 -23.38
N SER A 2 50.56 -39.09 -23.28
CA SER A 2 51.01 -38.20 -22.22
C SER A 2 50.40 -36.80 -22.43
N LEU A 3 50.32 -36.01 -21.34
CA LEU A 3 50.04 -34.58 -21.30
C LEU A 3 51.01 -33.74 -22.17
N PRO A 4 50.59 -32.54 -22.59
CA PRO A 4 51.38 -31.34 -22.29
C PRO A 4 50.49 -30.20 -21.75
N THR A 5 50.75 -29.67 -20.55
CA THR A 5 51.68 -28.60 -20.16
C THR A 5 50.95 -27.26 -20.04
N GLN A 6 50.87 -26.80 -18.78
CA GLN A 6 50.33 -25.51 -18.35
C GLN A 6 51.01 -24.34 -19.07
N ALA A 7 50.20 -23.43 -19.61
CA ALA A 7 50.56 -22.05 -19.82
C ALA A 7 49.81 -21.20 -18.79
N SER A 8 50.55 -20.80 -17.75
CA SER A 8 50.15 -19.78 -16.78
C SER A 8 50.00 -18.44 -17.50
N LEU A 9 48.77 -17.98 -17.68
CA LEU A 9 48.47 -16.58 -18.00
C LEU A 9 48.16 -15.87 -16.68
N ALA A 10 49.10 -15.03 -16.23
CA ALA A 10 48.85 -14.05 -15.20
C ALA A 10 47.72 -13.13 -15.70
N MET A 11 46.53 -13.29 -15.13
CA MET A 11 45.40 -12.38 -15.30
C MET A 11 45.57 -11.28 -14.26
N ASP A 12 45.48 -10.02 -14.69
CA ASP A 12 45.57 -8.84 -13.84
C ASP A 12 44.77 -8.99 -12.53
N ASP A 13 45.47 -8.89 -11.40
CA ASP A 13 44.99 -9.21 -10.04
C ASP A 13 44.00 -8.15 -9.46
N ASP A 14 43.54 -7.20 -10.28
CA ASP A 14 42.72 -6.05 -9.83
C ASP A 14 41.35 -5.96 -10.54
N SER A 15 40.94 -7.02 -11.26
CA SER A 15 39.61 -7.08 -11.88
C SER A 15 38.55 -7.53 -10.86
N PRO A 16 37.43 -6.79 -10.71
CA PRO A 16 36.40 -7.10 -9.72
C PRO A 16 35.69 -8.43 -10.03
N ARG A 17 35.46 -9.24 -9.01
CA ARG A 17 34.80 -10.56 -9.09
C ARG A 17 33.54 -10.58 -8.23
N VAL A 18 32.61 -11.46 -8.58
CA VAL A 18 31.41 -11.69 -7.76
C VAL A 18 31.84 -12.12 -6.35
N GLY A 19 31.33 -11.42 -5.35
CA GLY A 19 31.71 -11.54 -3.94
C GLY A 19 32.55 -10.37 -3.41
N ASP A 20 33.13 -9.55 -4.29
CA ASP A 20 33.97 -8.44 -3.87
C ASP A 20 33.15 -7.24 -3.39
N ARG A 21 33.72 -6.48 -2.44
CA ARG A 21 33.20 -5.17 -2.03
C ARG A 21 33.62 -4.12 -3.04
N VAL A 22 32.65 -3.39 -3.56
CA VAL A 22 32.84 -2.42 -4.64
C VAL A 22 32.16 -1.09 -4.32
N LEU A 23 32.79 -0.01 -4.77
CA LEU A 23 32.25 1.35 -4.71
C LEU A 23 31.64 1.73 -6.07
N VAL A 24 30.41 2.24 -6.06
CA VAL A 24 29.76 2.78 -7.24
C VAL A 24 30.21 4.23 -7.48
N ALA A 25 31.04 4.43 -8.50
CA ALA A 25 31.57 5.73 -8.86
C ALA A 25 30.44 6.73 -9.20
N GLY A 26 30.48 7.92 -8.59
CA GLY A 26 29.51 8.99 -8.80
C GLY A 26 28.26 8.92 -7.91
N LYS A 27 28.04 7.83 -7.19
CA LYS A 27 26.95 7.71 -6.19
C LYS A 27 27.43 7.52 -4.76
N ASN A 28 28.73 7.26 -4.56
CA ASN A 28 29.32 6.97 -3.25
C ASN A 28 28.62 5.83 -2.48
N LEU A 29 28.02 4.88 -3.22
CA LEU A 29 27.35 3.72 -2.64
C LEU A 29 28.32 2.54 -2.59
N VAL A 30 28.35 1.83 -1.47
CA VAL A 30 29.16 0.64 -1.26
C VAL A 30 28.26 -0.59 -1.21
N GLY A 31 28.72 -1.67 -1.83
CA GLY A 31 27.98 -2.93 -1.85
C GLY A 31 28.85 -4.12 -2.24
N THR A 32 28.23 -5.29 -2.22
CA THR A 32 28.84 -6.54 -2.64
C THR A 32 28.45 -6.83 -4.08
N LEU A 33 29.42 -7.10 -4.94
CA LEU A 33 29.19 -7.48 -6.33
C LEU A 33 28.54 -8.87 -6.38
N ARG A 34 27.30 -8.97 -6.88
CA ARG A 34 26.53 -10.22 -6.97
C ARG A 34 26.41 -10.77 -8.39
N TYR A 35 26.55 -9.91 -9.40
CA TYR A 35 26.49 -10.29 -10.80
C TYR A 35 27.48 -9.45 -11.61
N LEU A 36 28.17 -10.07 -12.58
CA LEU A 36 29.02 -9.36 -13.54
C LEU A 36 28.89 -10.02 -14.91
N GLY A 37 28.24 -9.35 -15.87
CA GLY A 37 27.99 -9.93 -17.18
C GLY A 37 27.03 -9.12 -18.06
N PRO A 38 26.69 -9.64 -19.26
CA PRO A 38 25.66 -9.04 -20.11
C PRO A 38 24.27 -9.10 -19.48
N THR A 39 23.35 -8.24 -19.91
CA THR A 39 21.97 -8.19 -19.40
C THR A 39 20.97 -8.08 -20.52
N GLU A 40 19.74 -8.56 -20.28
CA GLU A 40 18.64 -8.48 -21.26
C GLU A 40 18.06 -7.07 -21.39
N PHE A 41 18.09 -6.29 -20.32
CA PHE A 41 17.48 -4.95 -20.31
C PHE A 41 18.30 -3.92 -21.10
N LYS A 42 19.63 -4.05 -21.14
CA LYS A 42 20.54 -3.15 -21.89
C LYS A 42 21.83 -3.85 -22.34
N PRO A 43 22.38 -3.48 -23.51
CA PRO A 43 23.66 -4.01 -23.98
C PRO A 43 24.83 -3.52 -23.12
N GLY A 44 25.94 -4.27 -23.15
CA GLY A 44 27.17 -4.00 -22.39
C GLY A 44 27.37 -4.94 -21.20
N ILE A 45 28.49 -4.80 -20.48
CA ILE A 45 28.77 -5.56 -19.25
C ILE A 45 28.30 -4.76 -18.04
N TRP A 46 27.41 -5.36 -17.28
CA TRP A 46 26.78 -4.77 -16.10
C TRP A 46 27.20 -5.49 -14.83
N ALA A 47 27.38 -4.69 -13.78
CA ALA A 47 27.60 -5.11 -12.42
C ALA A 47 26.28 -4.99 -11.65
N GLY A 48 25.77 -6.13 -11.16
CA GLY A 48 24.67 -6.19 -10.21
C GLY A 48 25.23 -6.22 -8.79
N ILE A 49 24.88 -5.24 -7.98
CA ILE A 49 25.47 -4.99 -6.66
C ILE A 49 24.36 -5.01 -5.62
N GLU A 50 24.56 -5.78 -4.55
CA GLU A 50 23.76 -5.69 -3.34
C GLU A 50 24.35 -4.62 -2.44
N LEU A 51 23.60 -3.54 -2.20
CA LEU A 51 24.07 -2.43 -1.38
C LEU A 51 24.10 -2.81 0.11
N GLU A 52 25.04 -2.22 0.85
CA GLU A 52 25.12 -2.45 2.30
C GLU A 52 23.95 -1.81 3.07
N GLU A 53 23.44 -0.68 2.56
CA GLU A 53 22.27 -0.01 3.12
C GLU A 53 20.98 -0.51 2.44
N ILE A 54 20.18 -1.27 3.18
CA ILE A 54 18.90 -1.82 2.71
C ILE A 54 17.96 -0.68 2.31
N GLY A 55 17.31 -0.81 1.14
CA GLY A 55 16.34 0.17 0.64
C GLY A 55 16.91 1.32 -0.20
N THR A 56 18.23 1.39 -0.39
CA THR A 56 18.89 2.44 -1.20
C THR A 56 19.10 2.07 -2.68
N GLY A 57 18.76 0.84 -3.03
CA GLY A 57 18.84 0.27 -4.37
C GLY A 57 17.61 0.56 -5.22
N LYS A 58 17.47 -0.18 -6.31
CA LYS A 58 16.38 -0.03 -7.30
C LYS A 58 15.60 -1.31 -7.57
N ASN A 59 16.15 -2.45 -7.20
CA ASN A 59 15.58 -3.76 -7.47
C ASN A 59 15.97 -4.74 -6.36
N ASN A 60 15.48 -5.97 -6.44
CA ASN A 60 15.81 -7.08 -5.56
C ASN A 60 16.76 -8.10 -6.22
N GLY A 61 17.43 -7.70 -7.30
CA GLY A 61 18.26 -8.55 -8.15
C GLY A 61 17.55 -9.08 -9.41
N SER A 62 16.27 -8.76 -9.58
CA SER A 62 15.50 -9.02 -10.79
C SER A 62 15.17 -7.73 -11.56
N VAL A 63 15.21 -7.78 -12.89
CA VAL A 63 14.85 -6.67 -13.79
C VAL A 63 14.04 -7.22 -14.97
N HIS A 64 12.82 -6.72 -15.17
CA HIS A 64 11.88 -7.19 -16.21
C HIS A 64 11.69 -8.72 -16.17
N ASP A 65 11.34 -9.27 -14.99
CA ASP A 65 11.09 -10.69 -14.73
C ASP A 65 12.29 -11.65 -14.89
N VAL A 66 13.47 -11.13 -15.23
CA VAL A 66 14.72 -11.90 -15.27
C VAL A 66 15.50 -11.67 -13.98
N THR A 67 15.83 -12.77 -13.29
CA THR A 67 16.56 -12.75 -12.02
C THR A 67 18.04 -13.04 -12.26
N TYR A 68 18.91 -12.09 -11.89
CA TYR A 68 20.36 -12.22 -12.05
C TYR A 68 21.05 -12.57 -10.72
N PHE A 69 20.50 -12.07 -9.61
CA PHE A 69 20.89 -12.38 -8.24
C PHE A 69 19.69 -12.17 -7.31
N THR A 70 19.83 -12.48 -6.02
CA THR A 70 18.77 -12.32 -5.02
C THR A 70 19.29 -11.48 -3.87
N CYS A 71 18.51 -10.47 -3.48
CA CYS A 71 18.76 -9.61 -2.31
C CYS A 71 17.41 -9.04 -1.80
N PRO A 72 17.38 -8.37 -0.63
CA PRO A 72 16.18 -7.72 -0.14
C PRO A 72 15.60 -6.69 -1.13
N ASP A 73 14.30 -6.42 -1.01
CA ASP A 73 13.62 -5.47 -1.89
C ASP A 73 14.29 -4.08 -1.85
N THR A 74 14.35 -3.44 -3.01
CA THR A 74 14.99 -2.12 -3.20
C THR A 74 16.43 -2.03 -2.68
N THR A 75 17.20 -3.12 -2.70
CA THR A 75 18.59 -3.15 -2.19
C THR A 75 19.63 -3.42 -3.29
N GLY A 76 19.21 -4.06 -4.38
CA GLY A 76 20.03 -4.31 -5.57
C GLY A 76 20.11 -3.10 -6.49
N ILE A 77 21.26 -2.89 -7.13
CA ILE A 77 21.45 -1.91 -8.20
C ILE A 77 22.25 -2.50 -9.35
N PHE A 78 21.90 -2.10 -10.58
CA PHE A 78 22.71 -2.37 -11.77
C PHE A 78 23.42 -1.11 -12.24
N VAL A 79 24.73 -1.21 -12.45
CA VAL A 79 25.57 -0.18 -13.06
C VAL A 79 26.49 -0.80 -14.11
N LEU A 80 27.04 0.00 -15.03
CA LEU A 80 28.05 -0.49 -15.95
C LEU A 80 29.29 -0.92 -15.16
N ALA A 81 29.93 -2.02 -15.59
CA ALA A 81 31.13 -2.53 -14.92
C ALA A 81 32.29 -1.51 -14.88
N SER A 82 32.32 -0.54 -15.79
CA SER A 82 33.29 0.57 -15.77
C SER A 82 33.03 1.62 -14.68
N LYS A 83 31.89 1.53 -13.97
CA LYS A 83 31.48 2.47 -12.91
C LYS A 83 31.65 1.88 -11.52
N ILE A 84 32.28 0.72 -11.39
CA ILE A 84 32.62 0.13 -10.09
C ILE A 84 34.13 0.24 -9.86
N ALA A 85 34.52 0.49 -8.62
CA ALA A 85 35.90 0.44 -8.16
C ALA A 85 36.02 -0.59 -7.03
N LEU A 86 37.06 -1.42 -7.07
CA LEU A 86 37.33 -2.41 -6.03
C LEU A 86 37.72 -1.70 -4.73
N ILE A 87 37.11 -2.10 -3.62
CA ILE A 87 37.52 -1.63 -2.29
C ILE A 87 38.51 -2.66 -1.76
N SER A 88 39.80 -2.44 -2.02
CA SER A 88 40.87 -3.30 -1.51
C SER A 88 40.81 -3.39 0.02
N ARG A 89 41.00 -4.59 0.57
CA ARG A 89 41.01 -4.88 2.02
C ARG A 89 42.16 -4.22 2.81
N ALA A 90 42.96 -3.38 2.18
CA ALA A 90 43.95 -2.56 2.86
C ALA A 90 43.36 -1.16 3.09
N ILE A 91 43.24 -0.75 4.36
CA ILE A 91 42.77 0.54 4.89
C ILE A 91 41.29 0.53 5.28
N GLU A 92 41.01 -0.04 6.46
CA GLU A 92 39.99 0.54 7.34
C GLU A 92 40.63 1.75 8.05
N ASN A 93 39.91 2.88 8.03
CA ASN A 93 40.22 4.18 8.66
C ASN A 93 41.13 5.15 7.87
N THR A 94 40.53 6.01 7.02
CA THR A 94 40.76 7.48 7.00
C THR A 94 39.85 8.20 5.99
N PRO A 95 39.34 9.40 6.29
CA PRO A 95 38.59 10.23 5.35
C PRO A 95 39.51 10.97 4.37
N ILE A 96 39.05 11.06 3.13
CA ILE A 96 39.69 11.61 1.93
C ILE A 96 40.03 13.10 2.10
N VAL A 97 41.33 13.43 2.18
CA VAL A 97 41.82 14.81 2.02
C VAL A 97 42.22 15.04 0.57
N LYS A 98 41.52 15.95 -0.11
CA LYS A 98 41.91 16.48 -1.43
C LYS A 98 43.14 17.38 -1.26
N LYS A 99 44.30 17.00 -1.82
CA LYS A 99 45.42 17.92 -2.04
C LYS A 99 45.28 18.56 -3.43
N SER A 100 44.94 19.84 -3.48
CA SER A 100 45.12 20.67 -4.68
C SER A 100 46.47 21.37 -4.61
N PHE A 101 47.33 21.07 -5.58
CA PHE A 101 48.57 21.79 -5.87
C PHE A 101 48.26 23.15 -6.50
N TYR A 102 48.63 24.25 -5.84
CA TYR A 102 48.97 25.51 -6.52
C TYR A 102 50.11 26.19 -5.77
N SER A 103 51.32 26.05 -6.30
CA SER A 103 52.48 26.88 -6.02
C SER A 103 52.35 28.20 -6.78
N LEU A 104 52.48 29.34 -6.08
CA LEU A 104 52.72 30.66 -6.67
C LEU A 104 53.96 31.30 -6.04
N PRO A 105 54.93 31.78 -6.85
CA PRO A 105 56.15 32.42 -6.36
C PRO A 105 55.98 33.93 -6.14
N SER A 106 56.59 34.43 -5.07
CA SER A 106 56.71 35.84 -4.74
C SER A 106 57.76 36.54 -5.61
N LYS A 107 57.37 37.65 -6.26
CA LYS A 107 58.31 38.64 -6.83
C LYS A 107 57.87 40.05 -6.46
N SER A 108 58.69 40.63 -5.58
CA SER A 108 59.19 42.00 -5.52
C SER A 108 58.42 43.11 -6.25
N THR A 109 57.98 44.11 -5.50
CA THR A 109 57.89 45.49 -6.00
C THR A 109 58.57 46.47 -5.04
N SER A 110 59.25 47.41 -5.68
CA SER A 110 60.18 48.41 -5.18
C SER A 110 59.52 49.54 -4.38
N PHE A 111 60.11 49.87 -3.23
CA PHE A 111 59.74 51.02 -2.41
C PHE A 111 60.19 52.35 -3.02
N LEU A 112 59.26 53.31 -2.98
CA LEU A 112 59.40 54.70 -3.41
C LEU A 112 60.30 55.50 -2.46
N LYS A 113 61.04 56.44 -3.07
CA LYS A 113 61.93 57.41 -2.46
C LYS A 113 61.19 58.73 -2.24
N ARG A 114 61.19 59.30 -1.03
CA ARG A 114 60.99 60.76 -0.85
C ARG A 114 61.59 61.35 0.46
N ARG A 115 62.44 62.35 0.20
CA ARG A 115 63.06 63.46 0.98
C ARG A 115 62.57 63.83 2.41
N SER A 116 63.53 63.80 3.33
CA SER A 116 64.22 64.91 4.05
C SER A 116 63.50 65.96 4.94
N GLN A 117 64.09 66.13 6.15
CA GLN A 117 64.09 67.27 7.12
C GLN A 117 62.84 67.37 8.02
N THR A 118 62.90 67.55 9.35
CA THR A 118 63.72 68.46 10.17
C THR A 118 63.75 68.02 11.64
N LYS A 119 64.81 68.40 12.37
CA LYS A 119 65.13 68.11 13.77
C LYS A 119 64.06 68.58 14.78
N GLN A 120 63.79 67.78 15.81
CA GLN A 120 63.63 68.27 17.18
C GLN A 120 64.02 67.20 18.20
N ARG A 121 64.84 67.63 19.16
CA ARG A 121 65.58 66.84 20.14
C ARG A 121 64.70 66.70 21.38
N VAL A 122 64.27 65.47 21.69
CA VAL A 122 63.74 65.11 23.01
C VAL A 122 64.53 63.88 23.46
N ALA A 123 64.99 63.89 24.71
CA ALA A 123 65.91 62.90 25.27
C ALA A 123 65.42 61.48 24.98
N SER A 124 66.24 60.74 24.22
CA SER A 124 65.97 59.35 23.86
C SER A 124 66.18 58.45 25.07
N PRO A 125 65.27 57.51 25.37
CA PRO A 125 65.60 56.36 26.20
C PRO A 125 66.85 55.66 25.63
N PRO A 126 67.64 54.92 26.43
CA PRO A 126 68.74 54.12 25.91
C PRO A 126 68.21 53.25 24.77
N ALA A 127 68.90 53.21 23.62
CA ALA A 127 68.42 52.54 22.41
C ALA A 127 67.94 51.09 22.66
N GLU A 128 68.52 50.41 23.65
CA GLU A 128 68.13 49.07 24.12
C GLU A 128 66.73 49.00 24.75
N GLN A 129 66.29 50.03 25.48
CA GLN A 129 64.98 50.06 26.15
C GLN A 129 63.84 50.24 25.14
N LEU A 130 64.05 51.07 24.11
CA LEU A 130 63.11 51.23 23.00
C LEU A 130 63.03 49.97 22.13
N GLN A 131 64.16 49.30 21.91
CA GLN A 131 64.21 48.06 21.14
C GLN A 131 63.47 46.92 21.86
N LEU A 132 63.64 46.78 23.18
CA LEU A 132 62.89 45.80 23.98
C LEU A 132 61.38 46.04 23.96
N ILE A 133 60.94 47.30 24.03
CA ILE A 133 59.50 47.66 23.95
C ILE A 133 58.95 47.31 22.56
N CYS A 134 59.68 47.63 21.48
CA CYS A 134 59.29 47.25 20.11
C CYS A 134 59.22 45.72 19.94
N ASP A 135 60.17 44.98 20.51
CA ASP A 135 60.20 43.51 20.45
C ASP A 135 59.04 42.89 21.25
N GLN A 136 58.71 43.44 22.43
CA GLN A 136 57.53 43.03 23.21
C GLN A 136 56.22 43.31 22.48
N GLN A 137 56.08 44.49 21.88
CA GLN A 137 54.90 44.84 21.07
C GLN A 137 54.78 43.93 19.85
N ARG A 138 55.90 43.62 19.17
CA ARG A 138 55.91 42.69 18.04
C ARG A 138 55.47 41.29 18.44
N GLN A 139 55.92 40.79 19.59
CA GLN A 139 55.47 39.49 20.11
C GLN A 139 53.98 39.48 20.49
N GLN A 140 53.48 40.56 21.09
CA GLN A 140 52.05 40.70 21.38
C GLN A 140 51.19 40.72 20.10
N ILE A 141 51.64 41.41 19.05
CA ILE A 141 50.96 41.41 17.75
C ILE A 141 50.91 40.00 17.17
N LEU A 142 52.03 39.26 17.19
CA LEU A 142 52.08 37.88 16.71
C LEU A 142 51.15 36.93 17.48
N ASP A 143 51.07 37.06 18.81
CA ASP A 143 50.15 36.27 19.64
C ASP A 143 48.67 36.59 19.32
N LEU A 144 48.34 37.86 19.11
CA LEU A 144 47.00 38.27 18.68
C LEU A 144 46.66 37.77 17.26
N GLU A 145 47.61 37.83 16.33
CA GLU A 145 47.45 37.27 14.97
C GLU A 145 47.18 35.76 15.02
N GLN A 146 47.91 35.01 15.86
CA GLN A 146 47.67 33.57 16.06
C GLN A 146 46.30 33.29 16.67
N LYS A 147 45.85 34.09 17.65
CA LYS A 147 44.50 33.95 18.25
C LYS A 147 43.39 34.25 17.24
N ILE A 148 43.54 35.29 16.42
CA ILE A 148 42.58 35.62 15.36
C ILE A 148 42.49 34.47 14.36
N LEU A 149 43.62 33.92 13.92
CA LEU A 149 43.63 32.77 12.99
C LEU A 149 42.95 31.55 13.60
N ALA A 150 43.22 31.23 14.87
CA ALA A 150 42.57 30.12 15.57
C ALA A 150 41.05 30.31 15.68
N MET A 151 40.60 31.54 15.96
CA MET A 151 39.17 31.88 15.98
C MET A 151 38.52 31.75 14.60
N GLN A 152 39.20 32.16 13.53
CA GLN A 152 38.72 32.03 12.15
C GLN A 152 38.54 30.55 11.75
N LEU A 153 39.53 29.71 12.07
CA LEU A 153 39.43 28.27 11.81
C LEU A 153 38.26 27.63 12.57
N ALA A 154 38.03 28.02 13.83
CA ALA A 154 36.90 27.55 14.61
C ALA A 154 35.55 28.03 14.06
N ASP A 155 35.47 29.25 13.52
CA ASP A 155 34.27 29.78 12.87
C ASP A 155 33.98 29.05 11.55
N ASP A 156 35.01 28.75 10.76
CA ASP A 156 34.88 27.98 9.52
C ASP A 156 34.46 26.52 9.79
N ASP A 157 34.98 25.88 10.85
CA ASP A 157 34.53 24.57 11.29
C ASP A 157 33.05 24.58 11.72
N LYS A 158 32.62 25.61 12.45
CA LYS A 158 31.20 25.78 12.83
C LYS A 158 30.31 26.02 11.60
N LYS A 159 30.73 26.84 10.64
CA LYS A 159 30.00 27.05 9.38
C LYS A 159 29.84 25.75 8.61
N LYS A 160 30.89 24.93 8.57
CA LYS A 160 30.84 23.59 7.96
C LYS A 160 29.84 22.69 8.68
N GLN A 161 29.88 22.63 10.02
CA GLN A 161 28.92 21.86 10.81
C GLN A 161 27.47 22.31 10.56
N ILE A 162 27.21 23.61 10.46
CA ILE A 162 25.88 24.16 10.14
C ILE A 162 25.45 23.74 8.73
N ALA A 163 26.36 23.79 7.74
CA ALA A 163 26.07 23.37 6.38
C ALA A 163 25.71 21.87 6.31
N ASP A 164 26.48 21.03 7.01
CA ASP A 164 26.23 19.59 7.09
C ASP A 164 24.88 19.30 7.78
N ALA A 165 24.57 20.00 8.88
CA ALA A 165 23.29 19.88 9.57
C ALA A 165 22.10 20.34 8.70
N LYS A 166 22.27 21.41 7.91
CA LYS A 166 21.24 21.87 6.95
C LYS A 166 21.01 20.85 5.84
N ALA A 167 22.07 20.25 5.32
CA ALA A 167 21.95 19.19 4.33
C ALA A 167 21.19 18.00 4.93
N GLN A 168 21.54 17.56 6.14
CA GLN A 168 20.84 16.48 6.85
C GLN A 168 19.35 16.79 7.06
N LEU A 169 19.02 18.03 7.47
CA LEU A 169 17.62 18.45 7.61
C LEU A 169 16.86 18.37 6.27
N GLY A 170 17.50 18.75 5.16
CA GLY A 170 16.91 18.64 3.83
C GLY A 170 16.59 17.19 3.44
N TRP A 171 17.52 16.26 3.71
CA TRP A 171 17.29 14.82 3.49
C TRP A 171 16.13 14.29 4.35
N GLU A 172 16.06 14.69 5.62
CA GLU A 172 14.99 14.29 6.53
C GLU A 172 13.62 14.84 6.11
N GLN A 173 13.57 16.09 5.63
CA GLN A 173 12.34 16.67 5.10
C GLN A 173 11.86 15.92 3.85
N HIS A 174 12.76 15.58 2.94
CA HIS A 174 12.41 14.78 1.76
C HIS A 174 11.91 13.38 2.15
N ARG A 175 12.55 12.73 3.12
CA ARG A 175 12.11 11.43 3.66
C ARG A 175 10.71 11.51 4.26
N LEU A 176 10.42 12.54 5.06
CA LEU A 176 9.09 12.77 5.63
C LEU A 176 8.03 13.01 4.56
N TYR A 177 8.38 13.71 3.48
CA TYR A 177 7.49 13.92 2.34
C TYR A 177 7.12 12.59 1.65
N GLU A 178 8.09 11.74 1.34
CA GLU A 178 7.83 10.43 0.72
C GLU A 178 6.97 9.53 1.62
N VAL A 179 7.30 9.44 2.92
CA VAL A 179 6.49 8.66 3.88
C VAL A 179 5.06 9.19 3.98
N ARG A 180 4.87 10.52 3.94
CA ARG A 180 3.54 11.13 3.99
C ARG A 180 2.72 10.79 2.74
N LYS A 181 3.35 10.87 1.57
CA LYS A 181 2.75 10.51 0.28
C LYS A 181 2.34 9.04 0.25
N GLU A 182 3.19 8.12 0.71
CA GLU A 182 2.86 6.70 0.84
C GLU A 182 1.69 6.47 1.81
N LYS A 183 1.71 7.14 2.98
CA LYS A 183 0.61 7.08 3.95
C LYS A 183 -0.71 7.56 3.33
N ASP A 184 -0.71 8.67 2.59
CA ASP A 184 -1.92 9.17 1.91
C ASP A 184 -2.41 8.20 0.82
N GLN A 185 -1.49 7.57 0.07
CA GLN A 185 -1.83 6.53 -0.91
C GLN A 185 -2.45 5.29 -0.26
N LEU A 186 -1.87 4.80 0.84
CA LEU A 186 -2.41 3.68 1.60
C LEU A 186 -3.77 4.01 2.24
N GLN A 187 -3.94 5.24 2.73
CA GLN A 187 -5.23 5.70 3.24
C GLN A 187 -6.32 5.65 2.18
N LEU A 188 -6.02 6.11 0.95
CA LEU A 188 -6.96 6.02 -0.16
C LEU A 188 -7.29 4.56 -0.51
N GLN A 189 -6.30 3.67 -0.51
CA GLN A 189 -6.54 2.25 -0.74
C GLN A 189 -7.46 1.66 0.34
N VAL A 190 -7.19 1.91 1.62
CA VAL A 190 -8.03 1.45 2.73
C VAL A 190 -9.47 1.93 2.56
N GLN A 191 -9.68 3.20 2.19
CA GLN A 191 -11.02 3.74 1.94
C GLN A 191 -11.73 3.02 0.77
N GLN A 192 -11.02 2.73 -0.32
CA GLN A 192 -11.58 1.96 -1.44
C GLN A 192 -11.95 0.53 -1.03
N TRP A 193 -11.08 -0.13 -0.26
CA TRP A 193 -11.35 -1.47 0.27
C TRP A 193 -12.57 -1.48 1.19
N GLN A 194 -12.72 -0.49 2.06
CA GLN A 194 -13.89 -0.34 2.92
C GLN A 194 -15.17 -0.15 2.10
N GLN A 195 -15.18 0.77 1.14
CA GLN A 195 -16.35 1.00 0.28
C GLN A 195 -16.73 -0.28 -0.50
N LYS A 196 -15.74 -1.01 -1.02
CA LYS A 196 -15.98 -2.27 -1.73
C LYS A 196 -16.51 -3.36 -0.80
N SER A 197 -15.98 -3.44 0.43
CA SER A 197 -16.49 -4.36 1.45
C SER A 197 -17.94 -4.06 1.79
N GLU A 198 -18.29 -2.80 2.04
CA GLU A 198 -19.67 -2.38 2.31
C GLU A 198 -20.62 -2.71 1.15
N GLN A 199 -20.19 -2.48 -0.09
CA GLN A 199 -20.99 -2.84 -1.27
C GLN A 199 -21.20 -4.36 -1.36
N ASN A 200 -20.17 -5.16 -1.09
CA ASN A 200 -20.28 -6.62 -1.09
C ASN A 200 -21.26 -7.11 -0.02
N VAL A 201 -21.19 -6.56 1.20
CA VAL A 201 -22.12 -6.87 2.29
C VAL A 201 -23.56 -6.52 1.89
N ARG A 202 -23.80 -5.32 1.35
CA ARG A 202 -25.14 -4.91 0.88
C ARG A 202 -25.67 -5.83 -0.22
N ASN A 203 -24.85 -6.16 -1.21
CA ASN A 203 -25.25 -7.06 -2.30
C ASN A 203 -25.62 -8.45 -1.77
N TRP A 204 -24.84 -8.95 -0.80
CA TRP A 204 -25.11 -10.21 -0.15
C TRP A 204 -26.40 -10.18 0.67
N ASP A 205 -26.64 -9.13 1.46
CA ASP A 205 -27.88 -8.97 2.24
C ASP A 205 -29.13 -8.96 1.34
N ILE A 206 -29.05 -8.28 0.20
CA ILE A 206 -30.12 -8.27 -0.82
C ILE A 206 -30.36 -9.70 -1.34
N SER A 207 -29.29 -10.40 -1.74
CA SER A 207 -29.38 -11.78 -2.24
C SER A 207 -29.96 -12.73 -1.18
N LYS A 208 -29.47 -12.67 0.05
CA LYS A 208 -29.98 -13.48 1.17
C LYS A 208 -31.44 -13.20 1.46
N SER A 209 -31.85 -11.93 1.46
CA SER A 209 -33.25 -11.53 1.62
C SER A 209 -34.14 -12.06 0.50
N HIS A 210 -33.66 -12.04 -0.74
CA HIS A 210 -34.34 -12.62 -1.90
C HIS A 210 -34.57 -14.13 -1.72
N HIS A 211 -33.50 -14.90 -1.48
CA HIS A 211 -33.61 -16.35 -1.28
C HIS A 211 -34.51 -16.71 -0.08
N ARG A 212 -34.47 -15.91 1.00
CA ARG A 212 -35.38 -16.09 2.16
C ARG A 212 -36.85 -15.92 1.75
N LYS A 213 -37.17 -14.93 0.91
CA LYS A 213 -38.54 -14.72 0.39
C LYS A 213 -38.96 -15.86 -0.53
N GLU A 214 -38.09 -16.34 -1.41
CA GLU A 214 -38.38 -17.48 -2.28
C GLU A 214 -38.66 -18.75 -1.47
N VAL A 215 -37.83 -19.06 -0.47
CA VAL A 215 -38.07 -20.20 0.45
C VAL A 215 -39.41 -20.04 1.18
N ALA A 216 -39.74 -18.84 1.66
CA ALA A 216 -41.02 -18.60 2.32
C ALA A 216 -42.21 -18.81 1.36
N GLN A 217 -42.12 -18.35 0.12
CA GLN A 217 -43.14 -18.57 -0.91
C GLN A 217 -43.32 -20.05 -1.25
N LEU A 218 -42.22 -20.78 -1.43
CA LEU A 218 -42.26 -22.22 -1.71
C LEU A 218 -42.85 -23.02 -0.54
N LEU A 219 -42.57 -22.62 0.71
CA LEU A 219 -43.16 -23.24 1.90
C LEU A 219 -44.66 -22.97 2.00
N GLU A 220 -45.12 -21.76 1.65
CA GLU A 220 -46.56 -21.46 1.60
C GLU A 220 -47.26 -22.29 0.53
N GLN A 221 -46.68 -22.36 -0.68
CA GLN A 221 -47.19 -23.20 -1.77
C GLN A 221 -47.25 -24.69 -1.37
N GLN A 222 -46.20 -25.21 -0.73
CA GLN A 222 -46.21 -26.56 -0.19
C GLN A 222 -47.33 -26.76 0.84
N THR A 223 -47.50 -25.81 1.76
CA THR A 223 -48.54 -25.87 2.79
C THR A 223 -49.95 -25.83 2.18
N GLN A 224 -50.13 -25.10 1.08
CA GLN A 224 -51.38 -25.08 0.33
C GLN A 224 -51.62 -26.43 -0.37
N LEU A 225 -50.62 -26.99 -1.07
CA LEU A 225 -50.73 -28.30 -1.72
C LEU A 225 -51.05 -29.41 -0.71
N ILE A 226 -50.43 -29.40 0.47
CA ILE A 226 -50.73 -30.36 1.54
C ILE A 226 -52.20 -30.24 1.99
N ARG A 227 -52.71 -29.01 2.15
CA ARG A 227 -54.13 -28.78 2.48
C ARG A 227 -55.06 -29.30 1.39
N GLU A 228 -54.74 -29.06 0.11
CA GLU A 228 -55.51 -29.56 -1.03
C GLU A 228 -55.50 -31.10 -1.10
N LEU A 229 -54.36 -31.74 -0.84
CA LEU A 229 -54.29 -33.20 -0.73
C LEU A 229 -55.12 -33.75 0.43
N GLN A 230 -55.16 -33.04 1.56
CA GLN A 230 -55.99 -33.42 2.71
C GLN A 230 -57.49 -33.30 2.40
N THR A 231 -57.92 -32.23 1.71
CA THR A 231 -59.32 -32.07 1.32
C THR A 231 -59.74 -33.13 0.30
N GLU A 232 -58.93 -33.40 -0.71
CA GLU A 232 -59.21 -34.48 -1.67
C GLU A 232 -59.25 -35.85 -1.00
N ARG A 233 -58.36 -36.12 -0.04
CA ARG A 233 -58.40 -37.37 0.72
C ARG A 233 -59.70 -37.52 1.51
N SER A 234 -60.16 -36.45 2.15
CA SER A 234 -61.46 -36.47 2.87
C SER A 234 -62.64 -36.71 1.92
N GLN A 235 -62.61 -36.16 0.70
CA GLN A 235 -63.63 -36.41 -0.32
C GLN A 235 -63.64 -37.87 -0.77
N VAL A 236 -62.45 -38.46 -0.98
CA VAL A 236 -62.33 -39.88 -1.31
C VAL A 236 -62.88 -40.76 -0.19
N ASP A 237 -62.60 -40.44 1.07
CA ASP A 237 -63.11 -41.20 2.21
C ASP A 237 -64.64 -41.09 2.33
N GLN A 238 -65.23 -39.90 2.10
CA GLN A 238 -66.68 -39.71 2.05
C GLN A 238 -67.35 -40.50 0.91
N LEU A 239 -66.72 -40.54 -0.27
CA LEU A 239 -67.22 -41.32 -1.41
C LEU A 239 -67.16 -42.82 -1.14
N LYS A 240 -66.09 -43.31 -0.49
CA LYS A 240 -65.98 -44.71 -0.07
C LYS A 240 -67.08 -45.09 0.92
N GLU A 241 -67.38 -44.23 1.89
CA GLU A 241 -68.46 -44.46 2.85
C GLU A 241 -69.84 -44.47 2.16
N SER A 242 -70.09 -43.53 1.24
CA SER A 242 -71.31 -43.49 0.43
C SER A 242 -71.47 -44.76 -0.43
N LEU A 243 -70.37 -45.24 -1.04
CA LEU A 243 -70.35 -46.49 -1.78
C LEU A 243 -70.65 -47.69 -0.88
N ALA A 244 -70.07 -47.75 0.33
CA ALA A 244 -70.34 -48.82 1.29
C ALA A 244 -71.83 -48.84 1.71
N ASN A 245 -72.41 -47.67 2.00
CA ASN A 245 -73.82 -47.52 2.34
C ASN A 245 -74.75 -47.97 1.19
N LEU A 246 -74.47 -47.53 -0.04
CA LEU A 246 -75.22 -47.99 -1.23
C LEU A 246 -75.05 -49.49 -1.48
N THR A 247 -73.84 -50.04 -1.32
CA THR A 247 -73.59 -51.48 -1.45
C THR A 247 -74.43 -52.27 -0.45
N GLN A 248 -74.49 -51.82 0.80
CA GLN A 248 -75.29 -52.45 1.84
C GLN A 248 -76.81 -52.30 1.60
N ALA A 249 -77.26 -51.16 1.07
CA ALA A 249 -78.66 -50.94 0.71
C ALA A 249 -79.12 -51.78 -0.50
N CYS A 250 -78.21 -52.10 -1.44
CA CYS A 250 -78.48 -52.94 -2.60
C CYS A 250 -78.38 -54.45 -2.32
N GLN A 251 -77.73 -54.86 -1.23
CA GLN A 251 -77.58 -56.26 -0.83
C GLN A 251 -78.91 -57.04 -0.72
N PRO A 252 -80.00 -56.47 -0.14
CA PRO A 252 -81.33 -57.10 -0.13
C PRO A 252 -82.01 -57.13 -1.51
N LEU A 253 -81.72 -56.17 -2.39
CA LEU A 253 -82.34 -56.05 -3.72
C LEU A 253 -81.76 -57.04 -4.74
N VAL A 254 -80.47 -57.38 -4.63
CA VAL A 254 -79.85 -58.43 -5.45
C VAL A 254 -80.43 -59.82 -5.11
N LEU A 255 -80.86 -60.03 -3.85
CA LEU A 255 -81.59 -61.24 -3.45
C LEU A 255 -83.01 -61.31 -4.07
N HIS A 256 -83.54 -60.18 -4.55
CA HIS A 256 -84.93 -60.04 -4.98
C HIS A 256 -85.11 -59.80 -6.48
N LYS A 257 -84.09 -60.05 -7.31
CA LYS A 257 -84.07 -59.73 -8.75
C LYS A 257 -85.03 -60.61 -9.58
N ALA A 258 -86.31 -60.26 -9.50
CA ALA A 258 -87.30 -60.40 -10.55
C ALA A 258 -88.01 -59.02 -10.69
N LEU A 259 -88.07 -58.50 -11.92
CA LEU A 259 -88.84 -57.32 -12.40
C LEU A 259 -88.08 -55.98 -12.63
N SER A 260 -87.36 -55.95 -13.75
CA SER A 260 -87.42 -55.00 -14.88
C SER A 260 -87.66 -53.48 -14.70
N THR A 261 -86.68 -52.66 -15.10
CA THR A 261 -86.81 -51.57 -16.10
C THR A 261 -85.46 -51.36 -16.84
N PRO A 262 -85.40 -51.29 -18.19
CA PRO A 262 -84.15 -51.33 -18.95
C PRO A 262 -83.39 -49.98 -19.09
N ALA A 263 -84.07 -48.84 -18.95
CA ALA A 263 -83.48 -47.53 -19.22
C ALA A 263 -82.55 -47.02 -18.09
N SER A 264 -82.90 -47.25 -16.82
CA SER A 264 -82.06 -46.86 -15.67
C SER A 264 -80.87 -47.79 -15.46
N THR A 265 -80.97 -49.07 -15.87
CA THR A 265 -79.86 -50.02 -15.81
C THR A 265 -78.77 -49.71 -16.82
N GLN A 266 -79.10 -49.23 -18.02
CA GLN A 266 -78.10 -48.90 -19.05
C GLN A 266 -77.21 -47.71 -18.62
N SER A 267 -77.81 -46.66 -18.07
CA SER A 267 -77.07 -45.48 -17.58
C SER A 267 -76.15 -45.81 -16.39
N LEU A 268 -76.57 -46.72 -15.50
CA LEU A 268 -75.71 -47.22 -14.42
C LEU A 268 -74.59 -48.12 -14.93
N GLN A 269 -74.85 -48.92 -15.98
CA GLN A 269 -73.84 -49.74 -16.64
C GLN A 269 -72.76 -48.86 -17.28
N ASP A 270 -73.16 -47.78 -17.99
CA ASP A 270 -72.23 -46.82 -18.60
C ASP A 270 -71.39 -46.08 -17.54
N GLN A 271 -71.98 -45.71 -16.40
CA GLN A 271 -71.24 -45.11 -15.28
C GLN A 271 -70.24 -46.08 -14.65
N LEU A 272 -70.58 -47.38 -14.58
CA LEU A 272 -69.70 -48.43 -14.07
C LEU A 272 -68.54 -48.72 -15.03
N GLU A 273 -68.77 -48.61 -16.34
CA GLU A 273 -67.76 -48.82 -17.38
C GLU A 273 -66.76 -47.64 -17.47
N GLN A 274 -67.19 -46.41 -17.13
CA GLN A 274 -66.33 -45.22 -17.07
C GLN A 274 -65.59 -45.02 -15.73
N LEU A 275 -65.95 -45.78 -14.71
CA LEU A 275 -65.40 -45.68 -13.36
C LEU A 275 -63.89 -46.00 -13.29
N PRO A 276 -63.37 -47.07 -13.94
CA PRO A 276 -61.94 -47.38 -13.98
C PRO A 276 -61.10 -46.23 -14.56
N ASP A 277 -61.53 -45.64 -15.67
CA ASP A 277 -60.84 -44.49 -16.30
C ASP A 277 -60.88 -43.23 -15.43
N ARG A 278 -61.95 -43.01 -14.66
CA ARG A 278 -62.01 -41.92 -13.68
C ARG A 278 -61.06 -42.16 -12.52
N VAL A 279 -61.00 -43.39 -12.00
CA VAL A 279 -60.08 -43.76 -10.90
C VAL A 279 -58.63 -43.66 -11.35
N GLN A 280 -58.31 -44.12 -12.57
CA GLN A 280 -56.97 -44.01 -13.13
C GLN A 280 -56.54 -42.54 -13.30
N ARG A 281 -57.42 -41.69 -13.85
CA ARG A 281 -57.12 -40.25 -13.98
C ARG A 281 -56.87 -39.55 -12.64
N LEU A 282 -57.66 -39.89 -11.61
CA LEU A 282 -57.44 -39.36 -10.26
C LEU A 282 -56.12 -39.87 -9.66
N ALA A 283 -55.77 -41.15 -9.90
CA ALA A 283 -54.50 -41.72 -9.45
C ALA A 283 -53.31 -41.04 -10.15
N ASP A 284 -53.40 -40.79 -11.46
CA ASP A 284 -52.37 -40.09 -12.23
C ASP A 284 -52.21 -38.63 -11.75
N GLN A 285 -53.31 -37.93 -11.49
CA GLN A 285 -53.30 -36.58 -10.91
C GLN A 285 -52.64 -36.56 -9.51
N ALA A 286 -52.97 -37.52 -8.65
CA ALA A 286 -52.37 -37.64 -7.32
C ALA A 286 -50.86 -37.93 -7.41
N HIS A 287 -50.44 -38.79 -8.35
CA HIS A 287 -49.02 -39.08 -8.58
C HIS A 287 -48.26 -37.86 -9.06
N GLN A 288 -48.83 -37.10 -10.00
CA GLN A 288 -48.23 -35.86 -10.50
C GLN A 288 -48.05 -34.82 -9.38
N ARG A 289 -49.05 -34.64 -8.52
CA ARG A 289 -48.95 -33.73 -7.36
C ARG A 289 -47.92 -34.16 -6.33
N PHE A 290 -47.81 -35.46 -6.08
CA PHE A 290 -46.78 -35.99 -5.19
C PHE A 290 -45.37 -35.72 -5.74
N GLU A 291 -45.16 -35.91 -7.04
CA GLU A 291 -43.85 -35.69 -7.65
C GLU A 291 -43.48 -34.20 -7.70
N THR A 292 -44.43 -33.29 -7.94
CA THR A 292 -44.17 -31.84 -7.85
C THR A 292 -43.83 -31.40 -6.43
N GLU A 293 -44.55 -31.92 -5.42
CA GLU A 293 -44.25 -31.66 -4.00
C GLU A 293 -42.84 -32.17 -3.64
N ARG A 294 -42.49 -33.37 -4.13
CA ARG A 294 -41.17 -33.96 -3.93
C ARG A 294 -40.07 -33.12 -4.57
N GLN A 295 -40.29 -32.59 -5.77
CA GLN A 295 -39.34 -31.69 -6.45
C GLN A 295 -39.17 -30.38 -5.67
N GLN A 296 -40.26 -29.75 -5.22
CA GLN A 296 -40.20 -28.54 -4.40
C GLN A 296 -39.45 -28.77 -3.09
N ARG A 297 -39.65 -29.91 -2.42
CA ARG A 297 -38.91 -30.29 -1.20
C ARG A 297 -37.40 -30.34 -1.42
N ARG A 298 -36.94 -30.85 -2.57
CA ARG A 298 -35.51 -30.88 -2.91
C ARG A 298 -34.94 -29.48 -3.09
N VAL A 299 -35.62 -28.62 -3.86
CA VAL A 299 -35.19 -27.23 -4.08
C VAL A 299 -35.11 -26.46 -2.76
N ILE A 300 -36.10 -26.61 -1.87
CA ILE A 300 -36.07 -25.98 -0.53
C ILE A 300 -34.87 -26.47 0.29
N HIS A 301 -34.59 -27.77 0.25
CA HIS A 301 -33.46 -28.35 0.97
C HIS A 301 -32.11 -27.79 0.47
N ASP A 302 -31.94 -27.74 -0.85
CA ASP A 302 -30.70 -27.25 -1.48
C ASP A 302 -30.49 -25.76 -1.17
N LEU A 303 -31.53 -24.93 -1.30
CA LEU A 303 -31.47 -23.52 -0.92
C LEU A 303 -31.15 -23.31 0.57
N ARG A 304 -31.70 -24.15 1.46
CA ARG A 304 -31.38 -24.08 2.90
C ARG A 304 -29.92 -24.43 3.16
N ARG A 305 -29.40 -25.45 2.48
CA ARG A 305 -27.99 -25.83 2.57
C ARG A 305 -27.09 -24.68 2.11
N ASP A 306 -27.42 -24.02 1.01
CA ASP A 306 -26.66 -22.89 0.50
C ASP A 306 -26.69 -21.70 1.47
N ILE A 307 -27.86 -21.40 2.06
CA ILE A 307 -27.98 -20.37 3.12
C ILE A 307 -27.04 -20.70 4.29
N THR A 308 -27.06 -21.94 4.80
CA THR A 308 -26.20 -22.34 5.92
C THR A 308 -24.71 -22.28 5.54
N HIS A 309 -24.33 -22.73 4.34
CA HIS A 309 -22.95 -22.64 3.88
C HIS A 309 -22.48 -21.17 3.80
N LEU A 310 -23.30 -20.28 3.26
CA LEU A 310 -22.99 -18.85 3.22
C LEU A 310 -22.87 -18.24 4.63
N GLU A 311 -23.71 -18.67 5.58
CA GLU A 311 -23.62 -18.22 6.98
C GLU A 311 -22.28 -18.65 7.62
N THR A 312 -21.84 -19.89 7.41
CA THR A 312 -20.53 -20.35 7.95
C THR A 312 -19.33 -19.63 7.34
N LEU A 313 -19.38 -19.29 6.04
CA LEU A 313 -18.33 -18.50 5.39
C LEU A 313 -18.24 -17.09 5.97
N ILE A 314 -19.36 -16.52 6.44
CA ILE A 314 -19.38 -15.22 7.11
C ILE A 314 -18.77 -15.33 8.49
N ASP A 315 -19.20 -16.29 9.31
CA ASP A 315 -18.69 -16.43 10.67
C ASP A 315 -17.16 -16.59 10.67
N THR A 316 -16.63 -17.36 9.71
CA THR A 316 -15.18 -17.53 9.53
C THR A 316 -14.48 -16.26 9.02
N SER A 317 -15.11 -15.48 8.14
CA SER A 317 -14.54 -14.23 7.63
C SER A 317 -14.56 -13.12 8.68
N VAL A 318 -15.64 -12.99 9.43
CA VAL A 318 -15.79 -12.05 10.57
C VAL A 318 -14.78 -12.40 11.67
N GLY A 319 -14.55 -13.70 11.93
CA GLY A 319 -13.51 -14.13 12.85
C GLY A 319 -12.12 -13.63 12.44
N LYS A 320 -11.74 -13.81 11.17
CA LYS A 320 -10.45 -13.31 10.64
C LYS A 320 -10.34 -11.79 10.71
N GLU A 321 -11.43 -11.07 10.45
CA GLU A 321 -11.45 -9.60 10.57
C GLU A 321 -11.23 -9.17 12.02
N SER A 322 -11.85 -9.85 12.99
CA SER A 322 -11.62 -9.60 14.42
C SER A 322 -10.16 -9.82 14.80
N ASP A 323 -9.55 -10.92 14.35
CA ASP A 323 -8.13 -11.22 14.64
C ASP A 323 -7.19 -10.13 14.08
N LEU A 324 -7.50 -9.63 12.88
CA LEU A 324 -6.75 -8.55 12.24
C LEU A 324 -6.91 -7.22 12.98
N LEU A 325 -8.12 -6.90 13.45
CA LEU A 325 -8.38 -5.70 14.25
C LEU A 325 -7.61 -5.74 15.57
N ASP A 326 -7.62 -6.88 16.27
CA ASP A 326 -6.83 -7.06 17.49
C ASP A 326 -5.33 -6.90 17.24
N SER A 327 -4.83 -7.40 16.10
CA SER A 327 -3.42 -7.23 15.71
C SER A 327 -3.08 -5.77 15.41
N LEU A 328 -3.97 -5.05 14.73
CA LEU A 328 -3.80 -3.63 14.45
C LEU A 328 -3.79 -2.79 15.74
N ASP A 329 -4.63 -3.12 16.71
CA ASP A 329 -4.68 -2.42 17.99
C ASP A 329 -3.43 -2.68 18.85
N ARG A 330 -2.88 -3.91 18.82
CA ARG A 330 -1.56 -4.19 19.42
C ARG A 330 -0.46 -3.32 18.82
N GLU A 331 -0.39 -3.23 17.49
CA GLU A 331 0.57 -2.36 16.80
C GLU A 331 0.39 -0.88 17.12
N ARG A 332 -0.86 -0.41 17.24
CA ARG A 332 -1.15 0.97 17.67
C ARG A 332 -0.69 1.23 19.09
N GLN A 333 -0.88 0.28 20.01
CA GLN A 333 -0.40 0.41 21.39
C GLN A 333 1.13 0.45 21.43
N TYR A 334 1.79 -0.41 20.68
CA TYR A 334 3.25 -0.41 20.55
C TYR A 334 3.78 0.91 19.98
N ASN A 335 3.17 1.43 18.91
CA ASN A 335 3.52 2.75 18.37
C ASN A 335 3.29 3.88 19.38
N LYS A 336 2.20 3.84 20.17
CA LYS A 336 1.97 4.81 21.24
C LYS A 336 3.08 4.77 22.30
N GLN A 337 3.57 3.57 22.65
CA GLN A 337 4.70 3.42 23.58
C GLN A 337 5.98 4.03 23.00
N LEU A 338 6.33 3.70 21.76
CA LEU A 338 7.48 4.29 21.06
C LEU A 338 7.39 5.83 20.99
N VAL A 339 6.22 6.38 20.69
CA VAL A 339 6.00 7.84 20.70
C VAL A 339 6.25 8.44 22.09
N HIS A 340 5.83 7.74 23.15
CA HIS A 340 6.07 8.18 24.52
C HIS A 340 7.57 8.14 24.87
N GLU A 341 8.27 7.06 24.50
CA GLU A 341 9.71 6.92 24.67
C GLU A 341 10.47 8.02 23.92
N LEU A 342 10.11 8.30 22.67
CA LEU A 342 10.68 9.40 21.89
C LEU A 342 10.45 10.76 22.55
N LYS A 343 9.26 10.98 23.14
CA LYS A 343 8.94 12.20 23.89
C LYS A 343 9.83 12.34 25.14
N HIS A 344 10.09 11.23 25.83
CA HIS A 344 10.97 11.19 26.99
C HIS A 344 12.43 11.48 26.61
N VAL A 345 12.95 10.83 25.56
CA VAL A 345 14.30 11.09 25.03
C VAL A 345 14.43 12.55 24.60
N ARG A 346 13.41 13.13 23.95
CA ARG A 346 13.39 14.57 23.61
C ARG A 346 13.46 15.48 24.84
N GLN A 347 12.84 15.10 25.95
CA GLN A 347 12.92 15.87 27.20
C GLN A 347 14.31 15.80 27.84
N LEU A 348 15.00 14.65 27.73
CA LEU A 348 16.37 14.48 28.23
C LEU A 348 17.41 15.28 27.43
N ILE A 349 17.11 15.59 26.16
CA ILE A 349 17.99 16.36 25.26
C ILE A 349 17.75 17.87 25.38
N LYS A 350 16.69 18.33 26.07
CA LYS A 350 16.47 19.77 26.31
C LYS A 350 17.61 20.31 27.19
N PRO A 351 18.35 21.35 26.75
CA PRO A 351 19.40 21.94 27.57
C PRO A 351 18.79 22.58 28.82
N SER A 352 19.37 22.24 29.98
CA SER A 352 18.98 22.78 31.28
C SER A 352 19.41 24.24 31.41
N SER A 353 18.56 25.16 30.98
CA SER A 353 18.48 26.50 31.56
C SER A 353 17.17 27.20 31.20
N SER A 354 16.59 27.81 32.23
CA SER A 354 15.54 28.83 32.27
C SER A 354 14.10 28.39 32.00
N ASP A 355 13.37 28.29 33.11
CA ASP A 355 12.02 28.83 33.25
C ASP A 355 11.93 30.23 32.61
N SER A 356 11.04 30.38 31.64
CA SER A 356 10.34 31.65 31.39
C SER A 356 9.14 31.36 30.48
N GLU A 357 8.01 31.73 31.05
CA GLU A 357 6.66 31.99 30.53
C GLU A 357 6.52 32.20 29.01
N GLU A 358 5.39 31.74 28.49
CA GLU A 358 4.81 32.15 27.21
C GLU A 358 4.69 33.68 27.17
N ASP A 359 5.38 34.35 26.23
CA ASP A 359 4.85 35.41 25.35
C ASP A 359 5.98 36.17 24.61
N ASP A 360 5.65 36.66 23.40
CA ASP A 360 6.37 37.64 22.57
C ASP A 360 7.69 37.24 21.89
N LEU A 361 7.63 36.29 20.94
CA LEU A 361 8.54 36.32 19.78
C LEU A 361 7.81 36.97 18.61
N ASP A 362 8.32 38.13 18.17
CA ASP A 362 7.88 38.89 17.00
C ASP A 362 7.51 37.97 15.83
N PRO A 363 6.34 38.15 15.19
CA PRO A 363 5.95 37.31 14.07
C PRO A 363 6.96 37.48 12.93
N LEU A 364 7.65 36.39 12.62
CA LEU A 364 8.57 36.31 11.48
C LEU A 364 7.88 36.87 10.23
N PRO A 365 8.56 37.73 9.46
CA PRO A 365 7.96 38.36 8.29
C PRO A 365 7.47 37.29 7.29
N PRO A 366 6.31 37.52 6.65
CA PRO A 366 5.65 36.51 5.82
C PRO A 366 6.59 36.06 4.67
N TYR A 367 6.70 34.75 4.49
CA TYR A 367 7.52 34.13 3.45
C TYR A 367 6.64 33.60 2.33
N CYS A 368 6.97 33.95 1.09
CA CYS A 368 6.24 33.48 -0.08
C CYS A 368 6.86 32.19 -0.63
N GLU A 369 6.14 31.07 -0.56
CA GLU A 369 6.59 29.76 -1.05
C GLU A 369 6.65 29.63 -2.57
N ILE A 370 6.14 30.62 -3.32
CA ILE A 370 6.14 30.60 -4.81
C ILE A 370 7.42 31.22 -5.36
N CYS A 371 7.89 32.32 -4.76
CA CYS A 371 9.05 33.08 -5.26
C CYS A 371 10.24 33.06 -4.28
N GLU A 372 10.10 32.36 -3.15
CA GLU A 372 11.11 32.15 -2.13
C GLU A 372 11.66 33.45 -1.49
N LEU A 373 10.87 34.54 -1.51
CA LEU A 373 11.23 35.83 -0.93
C LEU A 373 10.45 36.13 0.36
N VAL A 374 11.14 36.77 1.31
CA VAL A 374 10.59 37.20 2.60
C VAL A 374 10.01 38.61 2.48
N GLY A 375 8.85 38.88 3.08
CA GLY A 375 8.19 40.19 3.15
C GLY A 375 6.80 40.28 2.52
N HIS A 376 6.24 39.18 2.00
CA HIS A 376 4.86 39.12 1.48
C HIS A 376 4.32 37.69 1.53
N ASP A 377 2.99 37.53 1.52
CA ASP A 377 2.33 36.23 1.52
C ASP A 377 2.03 35.73 0.10
N LEU A 378 1.53 34.50 0.01
CA LEU A 378 1.16 33.86 -1.26
C LEU A 378 0.20 34.75 -2.07
N MET A 379 -0.80 35.36 -1.42
CA MET A 379 -1.86 36.16 -2.06
C MET A 379 -1.36 37.48 -2.66
N SER A 380 -0.25 38.01 -2.13
CA SER A 380 0.36 39.27 -2.56
C SER A 380 1.50 39.08 -3.57
N CYS A 381 1.71 37.84 -4.03
CA CYS A 381 2.85 37.49 -4.87
C CYS A 381 2.65 37.94 -6.31
N LYS A 382 3.50 38.88 -6.77
CA LYS A 382 3.49 39.40 -8.16
C LYS A 382 3.75 38.34 -9.25
N GLN A 383 4.12 37.11 -8.87
CA GLN A 383 4.29 35.98 -9.78
C GLN A 383 2.99 35.22 -10.07
N ILE A 384 1.88 35.51 -9.36
CA ILE A 384 0.59 34.84 -9.55
C ILE A 384 -0.17 35.35 -10.79
N ASP A 385 0.09 36.58 -11.26
CA ASP A 385 -0.59 37.18 -12.43
C ASP A 385 -0.13 36.65 -13.81
N MET A 386 0.70 35.60 -13.86
CA MET A 386 1.23 35.02 -15.11
C MET A 386 0.70 33.62 -15.44
N LEU A 387 -0.36 33.16 -14.75
CA LEU A 387 -1.06 31.91 -15.11
C LEU A 387 -2.31 32.20 -15.97
N PRO A 388 -2.51 31.52 -17.11
CA PRO A 388 -3.69 31.72 -17.93
C PRO A 388 -4.94 31.26 -17.17
N THR A 389 -5.92 32.14 -17.05
CA THR A 389 -7.22 31.87 -16.40
C THR A 389 -7.99 30.78 -17.15
N PRO A 390 -8.56 29.76 -16.47
CA PRO A 390 -9.43 28.80 -17.12
C PRO A 390 -10.81 29.44 -17.39
N GLU A 391 -11.26 29.29 -18.64
CA GLU A 391 -12.58 29.71 -19.13
C GLU A 391 -13.71 29.11 -18.28
N THR A 392 -14.60 29.97 -17.80
CA THR A 392 -15.89 29.59 -17.22
C THR A 392 -16.81 29.04 -18.30
N LYS A 393 -17.04 27.72 -18.32
CA LYS A 393 -18.18 27.15 -19.07
C LYS A 393 -19.40 27.09 -18.17
N SER A 394 -20.42 27.83 -18.59
CA SER A 394 -21.73 27.96 -17.96
C SER A 394 -22.46 26.62 -17.84
N LEU A 395 -23.09 26.42 -16.70
CA LEU A 395 -24.18 25.47 -16.52
C LEU A 395 -25.37 25.96 -17.37
N ASP A 396 -25.62 25.31 -18.51
CA ASP A 396 -26.97 25.18 -19.06
C ASP A 396 -27.01 24.08 -20.16
N SER A 397 -27.97 23.16 -20.02
CA SER A 397 -28.49 22.15 -20.98
C SER A 397 -27.97 20.68 -20.84
N PRO A 398 -28.75 19.66 -21.27
CA PRO A 398 -29.63 18.89 -20.39
C PRO A 398 -29.21 17.41 -20.26
N ILE A 399 -29.78 16.74 -19.24
CA ILE A 399 -29.61 15.31 -18.90
C ILE A 399 -29.86 14.42 -20.13
N MET A 400 -28.82 13.76 -20.63
CA MET A 400 -28.97 12.61 -21.52
C MET A 400 -29.09 11.33 -20.69
N ALA A 401 -30.23 10.67 -20.83
CA ALA A 401 -30.52 9.36 -20.26
C ALA A 401 -29.48 8.33 -20.73
N LEU A 402 -28.86 7.63 -19.79
CA LEU A 402 -28.04 6.45 -20.07
C LEU A 402 -28.95 5.22 -20.23
N SER A 403 -28.82 4.57 -21.37
CA SER A 403 -29.44 3.29 -21.73
C SER A 403 -28.95 2.14 -20.82
N PRO A 404 -29.74 1.06 -20.61
CA PRO A 404 -29.32 -0.06 -19.80
C PRO A 404 -28.29 -0.94 -20.54
N ILE A 405 -27.15 -1.22 -19.88
CA ILE A 405 -26.14 -2.17 -20.36
C ILE A 405 -26.68 -3.59 -20.19
N ARG A 406 -26.72 -4.32 -21.30
CA ARG A 406 -27.12 -5.74 -21.39
C ARG A 406 -26.18 -6.63 -20.57
N SER A 407 -26.77 -7.57 -19.83
CA SER A 407 -26.11 -8.75 -19.25
C SER A 407 -25.22 -9.45 -20.27
N ALA A 408 -23.95 -9.64 -19.92
CA ALA A 408 -23.08 -10.63 -20.56
C ALA A 408 -22.96 -11.83 -19.61
N MET A 409 -23.40 -12.98 -20.10
CA MET A 409 -23.24 -14.29 -19.48
C MET A 409 -21.75 -14.63 -19.31
N ILE A 410 -21.37 -15.10 -18.13
CA ILE A 410 -20.07 -15.73 -17.87
C ILE A 410 -20.23 -17.23 -18.19
N PRO A 411 -19.36 -17.85 -19.01
CA PRO A 411 -19.42 -19.30 -19.22
C PRO A 411 -18.81 -20.05 -18.04
N SER A 412 -19.48 -21.13 -17.64
CA SER A 412 -18.99 -22.11 -16.68
C SER A 412 -17.67 -22.75 -17.12
N LEU A 413 -16.72 -22.82 -16.20
CA LEU A 413 -15.81 -23.95 -16.02
C LEU A 413 -15.66 -24.25 -14.53
#